data_AF-A0A3N5XKG0-F1
#
_entry.id   AF-A0A3N5XKG0-F1
#
_cell.length_a   1.000
_cell.length_b   1.000
_cell.length_c   1.000
_cell.angle_alpha   90.00
_cell.angle_beta   90.00
_cell.angle_gamma   90.00
#
_symmetry.space_group_name_H-M   'P 1'
#
loop_
_entity.id
_entity.type
_entity.pdbx_description
1 polymer ?
#
loop_
_entity_poly.entity_id
_entity_poly.type
_entity_poly.pdbx_seq_one_letter_code
_entity_poly.pdbx_strand_id
1 'polypeptide(L)'
;MLKALLARLHQGHRTIGFPAAAPTLPKGFQGRPELRMGLCAEDCRRCCDTCPTDAISRTPSGCTLDLGRCLFCGECAEACSSHAIRFGQEYRMAARTRSGLRLEGPEYQLAEAIDNESRRLFGRSLKFRQVSAGGCNACEADINVLSTVVFDLGRFGIEIVASPRHADGLIVTGPVPENMRLALLKTWEATPSPKLLIAVGSCAISGGPFRGHPEVHGGVTDLLPVDLFIPGCPPHPITILDGLLRLLGRQNTLPQPRKGPEKPITSTRITSTKSNGV
;
A
#
# COMPACT_ATOMS: atom_id res chain seq x y z
N MET A 1 9.39 -32.23 -23.56
CA MET A 1 10.16 -31.82 -22.36
C MET A 1 11.20 -30.73 -22.64
N LEU A 2 11.99 -30.80 -23.72
CA LEU A 2 13.03 -29.80 -24.03
C LEU A 2 12.49 -28.35 -24.18
N LYS A 3 11.35 -28.17 -24.85
CA LYS A 3 10.68 -26.86 -24.98
C LYS A 3 10.28 -26.25 -23.62
N ALA A 4 9.88 -27.08 -22.65
CA ALA A 4 9.52 -26.62 -21.31
C ALA A 4 10.76 -26.21 -20.50
N LEU A 5 11.87 -26.95 -20.64
CA LEU A 5 13.15 -26.60 -20.03
C LEU A 5 13.73 -25.30 -20.62
N LEU A 6 13.69 -25.16 -21.95
CA LEU A 6 14.09 -23.92 -22.65
C LEU A 6 13.22 -22.73 -22.24
N ALA A 7 11.90 -22.92 -22.16
CA ALA A 7 10.99 -21.89 -21.68
C ALA A 7 11.30 -21.49 -20.22
N ARG A 8 11.60 -22.46 -19.34
CA ARG A 8 11.99 -22.18 -17.94
C ARG A 8 13.32 -21.44 -17.84
N LEU A 9 14.32 -21.83 -18.63
CA LEU A 9 15.60 -21.13 -18.71
C LEU A 9 15.43 -19.69 -19.20
N HIS A 10 14.53 -19.46 -20.17
CA HIS A 10 14.26 -18.13 -20.71
C HIS A 10 13.43 -17.26 -19.75
N GLN A 11 12.46 -17.85 -19.05
CA GLN A 11 11.57 -17.12 -18.14
C GLN A 11 12.22 -16.76 -16.80
N GLY A 12 13.24 -17.51 -16.37
CA GLY A 12 13.89 -17.32 -15.06
C GLY A 12 12.96 -17.56 -13.87
N HIS A 13 13.34 -17.03 -12.70
CA HIS A 13 12.48 -17.01 -11.51
C HIS A 13 11.54 -15.80 -11.58
N ARG A 14 10.23 -16.05 -11.47
CA ARG A 14 9.18 -15.01 -11.50
C ARG A 14 8.83 -14.45 -10.11
N THR A 15 9.62 -14.80 -9.10
CA THR A 15 9.51 -14.29 -7.73
C THR A 15 10.40 -13.06 -7.55
N ILE A 16 9.97 -12.11 -6.73
CA ILE A 16 10.83 -10.99 -6.35
C ILE A 16 11.67 -11.38 -5.12
N GLY A 17 12.88 -10.83 -5.01
CA GLY A 17 13.77 -11.07 -3.86
C GLY A 17 13.27 -10.49 -2.53
N PHE A 18 12.09 -9.86 -2.50
CA PHE A 18 11.53 -9.25 -1.31
C PHE A 18 11.17 -10.30 -0.24
N PRO A 19 11.42 -10.02 1.05
CA PRO A 19 12.01 -8.78 1.59
C PRO A 19 13.54 -8.84 1.77
N ALA A 20 14.19 -9.92 1.35
CA ALA A 20 15.65 -10.02 1.45
C ALA A 20 16.38 -9.00 0.55
N ALA A 21 15.75 -8.58 -0.55
CA ALA A 21 16.19 -7.50 -1.42
C ALA A 21 15.06 -6.46 -1.58
N ALA A 22 15.47 -5.20 -1.78
CA ALA A 22 14.53 -4.14 -2.10
C ALA A 22 13.77 -4.46 -3.40
N PRO A 23 12.47 -4.16 -3.47
CA PRO A 23 11.68 -4.35 -4.67
C PRO A 23 12.14 -3.39 -5.77
N THR A 24 12.12 -3.82 -7.03
CA THR A 24 12.26 -2.91 -8.17
C THR A 24 10.91 -2.27 -8.46
N LEU A 25 10.84 -0.94 -8.38
CA LEU A 25 9.61 -0.18 -8.61
C LEU A 25 9.61 0.45 -10.01
N PRO A 26 8.43 0.61 -10.64
CA PRO A 26 8.32 1.34 -11.90
C PRO A 26 8.80 2.79 -11.76
N LYS A 27 9.36 3.37 -12.84
CA LYS A 27 9.82 4.77 -12.85
C LYS A 27 8.72 5.77 -12.48
N GLY A 28 7.47 5.48 -12.82
CA GLY A 28 6.31 6.32 -12.51
C GLY A 28 5.69 6.06 -11.13
N PHE A 29 6.28 5.20 -10.30
CA PHE A 29 5.78 4.97 -8.95
C PHE A 29 5.87 6.24 -8.11
N GLN A 30 4.73 6.68 -7.59
CA GLN A 30 4.63 7.79 -6.65
C GLN A 30 4.62 7.22 -5.21
N GLY A 31 5.80 7.14 -4.61
CA GLY A 31 5.97 6.75 -3.21
C GLY A 31 5.71 7.89 -2.23
N ARG A 32 6.11 7.69 -0.97
CA ARG A 32 5.96 8.68 0.09
C ARG A 32 6.54 10.03 -0.34
N PRO A 33 5.76 11.12 -0.26
CA PRO A 33 6.24 12.47 -0.47
C PRO A 33 7.31 12.86 0.55
N GLU A 34 8.26 13.67 0.11
CA GLU A 34 9.21 14.39 0.93
C GLU A 34 8.79 15.86 0.97
N LEU A 35 8.73 16.43 2.18
CA LEU A 35 8.43 17.84 2.41
C LEU A 35 9.69 18.58 2.83
N ARG A 36 10.07 19.62 2.07
CA ARG A 36 11.23 20.47 2.35
C ARG A 36 10.76 21.78 2.97
N MET A 37 10.95 21.89 4.27
CA MET A 37 10.58 23.07 5.05
C MET A 37 11.45 24.27 4.69
N GLY A 38 10.89 25.48 4.78
CA GLY A 38 11.60 26.74 4.53
C GLY A 38 11.76 27.14 3.06
N LEU A 39 11.38 26.30 2.09
CA LEU A 39 11.39 26.66 0.66
C LEU A 39 10.14 27.41 0.20
N CYS A 40 9.12 27.49 1.06
CA CYS A 40 7.86 28.13 0.75
C CYS A 40 7.92 29.64 1.02
N ALA A 41 7.50 30.46 0.06
CA ALA A 41 7.19 31.87 0.32
C ALA A 41 6.04 31.99 1.34
N GLU A 42 6.00 33.11 2.08
CA GLU A 42 5.15 33.32 3.28
C GLU A 42 3.67 32.96 3.07
N ASP A 43 3.08 33.35 1.93
CA ASP A 43 1.65 33.12 1.62
C ASP A 43 1.40 32.06 0.52
N CYS A 44 2.37 31.21 0.21
CA CYS A 44 2.21 30.25 -0.89
C CYS A 44 1.18 29.14 -0.56
N ARG A 45 0.07 29.07 -1.31
CA ARG A 45 -0.98 28.04 -1.13
C ARG A 45 -1.23 27.13 -2.32
N ARG A 46 -0.45 27.26 -3.40
CA ARG A 46 -0.64 26.53 -4.67
C ARG A 46 -0.91 25.04 -4.50
N CYS A 47 -0.10 24.35 -3.70
CA CYS A 47 -0.28 22.91 -3.45
C CYS A 47 -1.55 22.58 -2.66
N CYS A 48 -1.99 23.46 -1.76
CA CYS A 48 -3.25 23.31 -1.03
C CYS A 48 -4.42 23.51 -1.99
N ASP A 49 -4.38 24.57 -2.80
CA ASP A 49 -5.48 24.97 -3.70
C ASP A 49 -5.69 23.97 -4.84
N THR A 50 -4.64 23.29 -5.30
CA THR A 50 -4.73 22.24 -6.33
C THR A 50 -5.16 20.88 -5.76
N CYS A 51 -5.00 20.62 -4.44
CA CYS A 51 -5.23 19.29 -3.90
C CYS A 51 -6.74 18.95 -3.87
N PRO A 52 -7.23 17.95 -4.64
CA PRO A 52 -8.67 17.68 -4.74
C PRO A 52 -9.29 17.10 -3.47
N THR A 53 -8.46 16.74 -2.49
CA THR A 53 -8.87 16.07 -1.26
C THR A 53 -8.40 16.80 -0.02
N ASP A 54 -7.93 18.05 -0.12
CA ASP A 54 -7.39 18.81 1.02
C ASP A 54 -6.41 17.99 1.86
N ALA A 55 -5.59 17.16 1.19
CA ALA A 55 -4.57 16.36 1.85
C ALA A 55 -3.41 17.21 2.34
N ILE A 56 -3.28 18.44 1.84
CA ILE A 56 -2.19 19.36 2.17
C ILE A 56 -2.76 20.50 3.01
N SER A 57 -2.07 20.85 4.09
CA SER A 57 -2.40 22.01 4.89
C SER A 57 -1.18 22.92 5.02
N ARG A 58 -1.42 24.24 4.97
CA ARG A 58 -0.37 25.25 5.11
C ARG A 58 0.13 25.30 6.56
N THR A 59 1.43 25.50 6.73
CA THR A 59 2.03 25.87 8.02
C THR A 59 2.88 27.14 7.86
N PRO A 60 3.26 27.83 8.96
CA PRO A 60 4.08 29.04 8.87
C PRO A 60 5.42 28.83 8.15
N SER A 61 6.01 27.64 8.26
CA SER A 61 7.32 27.29 7.70
C SER A 61 7.25 26.36 6.48
N GLY A 62 6.04 26.06 5.96
CA GLY A 62 5.88 25.13 4.84
C GLY A 62 4.46 24.58 4.70
N CYS A 63 4.35 23.25 4.62
CA CYS A 63 3.07 22.55 4.57
C CYS A 63 3.17 21.21 5.29
N THR A 64 2.02 20.65 5.67
CA THR A 64 1.86 19.26 6.10
C THR A 64 1.10 18.50 5.02
N LEU A 65 1.27 17.18 4.98
CA LEU A 65 0.58 16.30 4.03
C LEU A 65 0.02 15.07 4.75
N ASP A 66 -1.27 14.83 4.59
CA ASP A 66 -1.99 13.69 5.14
C ASP A 66 -2.06 12.54 4.12
N LEU A 67 -1.24 11.50 4.33
CA LEU A 67 -1.18 10.34 3.44
C LEU A 67 -2.48 9.53 3.42
N GLY A 68 -3.28 9.61 4.48
CA GLY A 68 -4.59 8.97 4.52
C GLY A 68 -5.61 9.62 3.59
N ARG A 69 -5.38 10.89 3.19
CA ARG A 69 -6.21 11.65 2.24
C ARG A 69 -5.60 11.72 0.84
N CYS A 70 -4.26 11.72 0.75
CA CYS A 70 -3.53 11.86 -0.50
C CYS A 70 -3.98 10.83 -1.56
N LEU A 71 -4.25 11.32 -2.77
CA LEU A 71 -4.54 10.46 -3.93
C LEU A 71 -3.29 10.04 -4.71
N PHE A 72 -2.10 10.52 -4.32
CA PHE A 72 -0.85 10.20 -5.01
C PHE A 72 -0.93 10.50 -6.53
N CYS A 73 -1.54 11.63 -6.89
CA CYS A 73 -1.62 12.11 -8.28
C CYS A 73 -0.39 12.93 -8.70
N GLY A 74 0.31 13.55 -7.74
CA GLY A 74 1.51 14.36 -8.00
C GLY A 74 1.23 15.82 -8.39
N GLU A 75 -0.03 16.20 -8.61
CA GLU A 75 -0.40 17.57 -9.03
C GLU A 75 0.10 18.64 -8.07
N CYS A 76 0.15 18.35 -6.77
CA CYS A 76 0.68 19.28 -5.78
C CYS A 76 2.19 19.51 -5.92
N ALA A 77 2.96 18.51 -6.38
CA ALA A 77 4.38 18.64 -6.66
C ALA A 77 4.60 19.41 -7.97
N GLU A 78 3.76 19.17 -8.98
CA GLU A 78 3.79 19.91 -10.26
C GLU A 78 3.45 21.40 -10.07
N ALA A 79 2.44 21.71 -9.24
CA ALA A 79 2.07 23.08 -8.90
C ALA A 79 3.11 23.80 -8.00
N CYS A 80 4.02 23.06 -7.37
CA CYS A 80 4.99 23.59 -6.42
C CYS A 80 6.21 24.21 -7.12
N SER A 81 6.16 25.52 -7.37
CA SER A 81 7.25 26.25 -8.03
C SER A 81 8.56 26.30 -7.23
N SER A 82 8.50 26.13 -5.90
CA SER A 82 9.70 26.07 -5.04
C SER A 82 10.24 24.65 -4.86
N HIS A 83 9.56 23.64 -5.42
CA HIS A 83 9.92 22.23 -5.29
C HIS A 83 10.03 21.77 -3.83
N ALA A 84 9.17 22.33 -2.97
CA ALA A 84 9.05 21.96 -1.56
C ALA A 84 8.39 20.59 -1.36
N ILE A 85 7.63 20.09 -2.34
CA ILE A 85 7.00 18.77 -2.33
C ILE A 85 7.59 17.93 -3.45
N ARG A 86 8.03 16.71 -3.14
CA ARG A 86 8.50 15.75 -4.14
C ARG A 86 8.03 14.35 -3.80
N PHE A 87 7.51 13.61 -4.77
CA PHE A 87 7.22 12.19 -4.61
C PHE A 87 8.49 11.37 -4.86
N GLY A 88 8.83 10.49 -3.92
CA GLY A 88 9.97 9.59 -4.00
C GLY A 88 9.60 8.18 -4.45
N GLN A 89 10.52 7.24 -4.26
CA GLN A 89 10.27 5.79 -4.45
C GLN A 89 10.08 5.04 -3.12
N GLU A 90 9.88 5.77 -2.03
CA GLU A 90 9.67 5.16 -0.72
C GLU A 90 8.27 4.53 -0.65
N TYR A 91 8.21 3.19 -0.65
CA TYR A 91 6.95 2.46 -0.63
C TYR A 91 6.43 2.20 0.80
N ARG A 92 7.27 2.39 1.82
CA ARG A 92 6.93 2.11 3.23
C ARG A 92 6.14 3.28 3.79
N MET A 93 4.85 3.07 4.04
CA MET A 93 3.94 4.14 4.47
C MET A 93 2.89 3.70 5.48
N ALA A 94 2.80 2.41 5.82
CA ALA A 94 1.78 1.96 6.76
C ALA A 94 2.00 2.56 8.15
N ALA A 95 0.91 2.85 8.86
CA ALA A 95 0.91 3.38 10.23
C ALA A 95 -0.14 2.67 11.09
N ARG A 96 0.10 2.59 12.41
CA ARG A 96 -0.86 2.02 13.39
C ARG A 96 -1.96 3.00 13.80
N THR A 97 -1.77 4.30 13.55
CA THR A 97 -2.69 5.36 13.94
C THR A 97 -2.98 6.30 12.78
N ARG A 98 -4.15 6.96 12.82
CA ARG A 98 -4.55 7.93 11.81
C ARG A 98 -3.63 9.15 11.77
N SER A 99 -3.15 9.60 12.94
CA SER A 99 -2.18 10.70 13.06
C SER A 99 -0.80 10.32 12.51
N GLY A 100 -0.41 9.06 12.62
CA GLY A 100 0.85 8.54 12.05
C GLY A 100 0.93 8.62 10.52
N LEU A 101 -0.18 8.90 9.83
CA LEU A 101 -0.21 9.15 8.38
C LEU A 101 0.10 10.60 7.99
N ARG A 102 0.36 11.49 8.96
CA ARG A 102 0.67 12.89 8.67
C ARG A 102 2.17 13.09 8.50
N LEU A 103 2.55 13.73 7.41
CA LEU A 103 3.88 14.26 7.16
C LEU A 103 3.92 15.70 7.63
N GLU A 104 4.67 15.96 8.69
CA GLU A 104 4.85 17.29 9.27
C GLU A 104 6.31 17.77 9.22
N GLY A 105 7.21 16.92 8.71
CA GLY A 105 8.65 17.18 8.63
C GLY A 105 9.38 16.02 7.94
N PRO A 106 10.71 15.90 8.15
CA PRO A 106 11.52 14.86 7.51
C PRO A 106 11.30 13.46 8.10
N GLU A 107 10.79 13.38 9.33
CA GLU A 107 10.55 12.11 10.02
C GLU A 107 9.13 11.59 9.76
N TYR A 108 9.01 10.27 9.68
CA TYR A 108 7.72 9.58 9.53
C TYR A 108 7.72 8.29 10.32
N GLN A 109 6.74 8.13 11.21
CA GLN A 109 6.61 6.93 12.03
C GLN A 109 5.92 5.82 11.23
N LEU A 110 6.70 4.79 10.91
CA LEU A 110 6.19 3.58 10.28
C LEU A 110 5.43 2.72 11.31
N ALA A 111 4.53 1.88 10.83
CA ALA A 111 3.78 0.95 11.65
C ALA A 111 4.73 0.07 12.49
N GLU A 112 4.46 0.06 13.78
CA GLU A 112 5.04 -0.87 14.74
C GLU A 112 4.29 -2.21 14.71
N ALA A 113 4.93 -3.25 15.24
CA ALA A 113 4.32 -4.56 15.36
C ALA A 113 3.17 -4.54 16.38
N ILE A 114 2.18 -5.41 16.20
CA ILE A 114 1.17 -5.67 17.22
C ILE A 114 1.81 -6.23 18.50
N ASP A 115 1.07 -6.17 19.60
CA ASP A 115 1.53 -6.65 20.89
C ASP A 115 1.89 -8.14 20.86
N ASN A 116 2.68 -8.57 21.84
CA ASN A 116 3.22 -9.93 21.87
C ASN A 116 2.14 -11.01 22.01
N GLU A 117 1.00 -10.72 22.63
CA GLU A 117 -0.11 -11.66 22.77
C GLU A 117 -0.79 -11.88 21.41
N SER A 118 -1.16 -10.79 20.73
CA SER A 118 -1.70 -10.83 19.37
C SER A 118 -0.73 -11.48 18.38
N ARG A 119 0.59 -11.25 18.51
CA ARG A 119 1.61 -11.93 17.68
C ARG A 119 1.69 -13.44 17.94
N ARG A 120 1.42 -13.91 19.16
CA ARG A 120 1.38 -15.36 19.43
C ARG A 120 0.20 -16.02 18.72
N LEU A 121 -0.93 -15.32 18.63
CA LEU A 121 -2.14 -15.80 17.96
C LEU A 121 -2.00 -15.73 16.43
N PHE A 122 -1.69 -14.56 15.88
CA PHE A 122 -1.72 -14.30 14.44
C PHE A 122 -0.37 -14.45 13.75
N GLY A 123 0.72 -14.51 14.51
CA GLY A 123 2.07 -14.37 13.97
C GLY A 123 2.57 -15.54 13.13
N ARG A 124 1.80 -16.63 12.97
CA ARG A 124 2.16 -17.79 12.11
C ARG A 124 1.16 -18.04 10.99
N SER A 125 -0.12 -17.79 11.25
CA SER A 125 -1.21 -17.89 10.30
C SER A 125 -2.16 -16.73 10.57
N LEU A 126 -2.36 -15.89 9.57
CA LEU A 126 -3.22 -14.71 9.65
C LEU A 126 -4.13 -14.69 8.42
N LYS A 127 -5.42 -14.89 8.63
CA LYS A 127 -6.42 -14.98 7.58
C LYS A 127 -7.26 -13.73 7.56
N PHE A 128 -7.34 -13.05 6.43
CA PHE A 128 -8.19 -11.88 6.28
C PHE A 128 -9.38 -12.18 5.38
N ARG A 129 -10.53 -11.58 5.69
CA ARG A 129 -11.59 -11.39 4.70
C ARG A 129 -11.49 -9.97 4.15
N GLN A 130 -11.24 -9.85 2.85
CA GLN A 130 -11.34 -8.56 2.18
C GLN A 130 -12.81 -8.18 1.99
N VAL A 131 -13.17 -6.95 2.36
CA VAL A 131 -14.52 -6.39 2.18
C VAL A 131 -14.42 -5.13 1.34
N SER A 132 -14.97 -5.17 0.12
CA SER A 132 -15.10 -3.97 -0.71
C SER A 132 -16.35 -3.22 -0.26
N ALA A 133 -16.16 -2.14 0.49
CA ALA A 133 -17.23 -1.25 0.94
C ALA A 133 -17.41 -0.10 -0.06
N GLY A 134 -17.76 -0.44 -1.31
CA GLY A 134 -17.96 0.52 -2.40
C GLY A 134 -16.67 0.95 -3.11
N GLY A 135 -15.68 0.06 -3.25
CA GLY A 135 -14.43 0.36 -3.95
C GLY A 135 -14.59 0.41 -5.48
N CYS A 136 -13.61 1.04 -6.16
CA CYS A 136 -13.53 1.10 -7.62
C CYS A 136 -12.75 -0.08 -8.24
N ASN A 137 -12.56 -1.17 -7.48
CA ASN A 137 -11.77 -2.36 -7.82
C ASN A 137 -10.24 -2.19 -7.86
N ALA A 138 -9.71 -0.98 -7.73
CA ALA A 138 -8.27 -0.75 -7.80
C ALA A 138 -7.51 -1.37 -6.61
N CYS A 139 -7.92 -1.05 -5.38
CA CYS A 139 -7.28 -1.63 -4.18
C CYS A 139 -7.54 -3.14 -4.09
N GLU A 140 -8.71 -3.60 -4.52
CA GLU A 140 -9.08 -5.01 -4.56
C GLU A 140 -8.22 -5.80 -5.54
N ALA A 141 -7.94 -5.26 -6.71
CA ALA A 141 -7.03 -5.86 -7.69
C ALA A 141 -5.62 -6.00 -7.11
N ASP A 142 -5.10 -4.96 -6.45
CA ASP A 142 -3.77 -5.00 -5.83
C ASP A 142 -3.70 -5.99 -4.66
N ILE A 143 -4.76 -6.08 -3.84
CA ILE A 143 -4.88 -7.12 -2.80
C ILE A 143 -4.93 -8.51 -3.42
N ASN A 144 -5.62 -8.70 -4.55
CA ASN A 144 -5.68 -10.00 -5.23
C ASN A 144 -4.30 -10.41 -5.79
N VAL A 145 -3.56 -9.46 -6.37
CA VAL A 145 -2.22 -9.67 -6.91
C VAL A 145 -1.24 -10.14 -5.83
N LEU A 146 -1.45 -9.79 -4.56
CA LEU A 146 -0.64 -10.27 -3.45
C LEU A 146 -0.66 -11.81 -3.26
N SER A 147 -1.73 -12.48 -3.71
CA SER A 147 -1.83 -13.95 -3.69
C SER A 147 -1.11 -14.61 -4.87
N THR A 148 -0.60 -13.85 -5.83
CA THR A 148 0.16 -14.40 -6.96
C THR A 148 1.60 -14.72 -6.57
N VAL A 149 2.27 -15.53 -7.40
CA VAL A 149 3.66 -15.97 -7.20
C VAL A 149 4.68 -14.83 -7.10
N VAL A 150 4.33 -13.61 -7.55
CA VAL A 150 5.25 -12.47 -7.51
C VAL A 150 5.45 -12.00 -6.07
N PHE A 151 4.37 -11.86 -5.29
CA PHE A 151 4.40 -11.33 -3.93
C PHE A 151 4.28 -12.43 -2.87
N ASP A 152 3.43 -13.43 -3.16
CA ASP A 152 3.21 -14.65 -2.37
C ASP A 152 2.97 -14.36 -0.88
N LEU A 153 1.74 -13.91 -0.55
CA LEU A 153 1.31 -13.79 0.85
C LEU A 153 1.39 -15.12 1.62
N GLY A 154 1.15 -16.23 0.92
CA GLY A 154 1.13 -17.57 1.50
C GLY A 154 2.45 -17.94 2.17
N ARG A 155 3.59 -17.57 1.59
CA ARG A 155 4.91 -17.81 2.24
C ARG A 155 5.08 -17.08 3.57
N PHE A 156 4.29 -16.04 3.81
CA PHE A 156 4.27 -15.29 5.06
C PHE A 156 3.19 -15.78 6.02
N GLY A 157 2.46 -16.85 5.68
CA GLY A 157 1.34 -17.33 6.49
C GLY A 157 0.16 -16.37 6.48
N ILE A 158 0.06 -15.49 5.47
CA ILE A 158 -1.07 -14.59 5.29
C ILE A 158 -1.94 -15.13 4.16
N GLU A 159 -3.25 -15.16 4.36
CA GLU A 159 -4.20 -15.69 3.38
C GLU A 159 -5.46 -14.83 3.32
N ILE A 160 -6.05 -14.70 2.12
CA ILE A 160 -7.37 -14.09 1.95
C ILE A 160 -8.41 -15.21 1.87
N VAL A 161 -9.34 -15.24 2.82
CA VAL A 161 -10.41 -16.23 2.90
C VAL A 161 -11.75 -15.66 2.43
N ALA A 162 -12.64 -16.54 1.95
CA ALA A 162 -13.94 -16.13 1.44
C ALA A 162 -14.97 -15.80 2.53
N SER A 163 -14.91 -16.49 3.67
CA SER A 163 -15.88 -16.34 4.76
C SER A 163 -15.29 -15.49 5.89
N PRO A 164 -16.00 -14.45 6.39
CA PRO A 164 -15.58 -13.72 7.59
C PRO A 164 -15.51 -14.62 8.83
N ARG A 165 -16.25 -15.74 8.86
CA ARG A 165 -16.24 -16.71 9.96
C ARG A 165 -14.95 -17.53 10.03
N HIS A 166 -14.15 -17.54 8.96
CA HIS A 166 -12.85 -18.20 8.90
C HIS A 166 -11.69 -17.21 8.95
N ALA A 167 -11.98 -15.93 9.13
CA ALA A 167 -10.98 -14.86 9.13
C ALA A 167 -10.60 -14.48 10.57
N ASP A 168 -9.35 -14.10 10.73
CA ASP A 168 -8.75 -13.49 11.92
C ASP A 168 -8.86 -11.95 11.88
N GLY A 169 -9.46 -11.39 10.83
CA GLY A 169 -9.61 -9.96 10.66
C GLY A 169 -10.18 -9.58 9.30
N LEU A 170 -10.41 -8.28 9.12
CA LEU A 170 -10.88 -7.71 7.87
C LEU A 170 -9.83 -6.80 7.21
N ILE A 171 -9.78 -6.84 5.89
CA ILE A 171 -9.16 -5.79 5.07
C ILE A 171 -10.28 -5.03 4.39
N VAL A 172 -10.42 -3.74 4.67
CA VAL A 172 -11.50 -2.90 4.14
C VAL A 172 -10.95 -1.95 3.09
N THR A 173 -11.65 -1.89 1.96
CA THR A 173 -11.39 -0.98 0.84
C THR A 173 -12.67 -0.21 0.50
N GLY A 174 -12.53 0.99 -0.09
CA GLY A 174 -13.67 1.83 -0.49
C GLY A 174 -14.17 2.80 0.58
N PRO A 175 -15.02 3.78 0.20
CA PRO A 175 -15.41 4.91 1.05
C PRO A 175 -16.56 4.61 2.03
N VAL A 176 -17.10 3.39 2.02
CA VAL A 176 -18.25 2.96 2.82
C VAL A 176 -19.50 3.82 2.56
N PRO A 177 -20.18 3.65 1.40
CA PRO A 177 -21.47 4.29 1.18
C PRO A 177 -22.53 3.77 2.16
N GLU A 178 -23.59 4.54 2.42
CA GLU A 178 -24.68 4.18 3.34
C GLU A 178 -25.22 2.78 3.05
N ASN A 179 -25.47 2.48 1.76
CA ASN A 179 -25.95 1.17 1.30
C ASN A 179 -25.03 -0.01 1.66
N MET A 180 -23.73 0.23 1.88
CA MET A 180 -22.76 -0.79 2.29
C MET A 180 -22.49 -0.83 3.79
N ARG A 181 -22.93 0.19 4.55
CA ARG A 181 -22.63 0.34 5.97
C ARG A 181 -23.08 -0.87 6.78
N LEU A 182 -24.34 -1.28 6.61
CA LEU A 182 -24.91 -2.43 7.33
C LEU A 182 -24.18 -3.73 7.00
N ALA A 183 -23.85 -3.96 5.73
CA ALA A 183 -23.15 -5.17 5.29
C ALA A 183 -21.74 -5.26 5.89
N LEU A 184 -21.02 -4.14 5.97
CA LEU A 184 -19.71 -4.07 6.59
C LEU A 184 -19.77 -4.38 8.08
N LEU A 185 -20.70 -3.76 8.82
CA LEU A 185 -20.85 -3.99 10.26
C LEU A 185 -21.23 -5.43 10.58
N LYS A 186 -22.18 -6.02 9.84
CA LYS A 186 -22.54 -7.43 10.00
C LYS A 186 -21.37 -8.38 9.69
N THR A 187 -20.53 -8.01 8.73
CA THR A 187 -19.33 -8.79 8.39
C THR A 187 -18.32 -8.74 9.53
N TRP A 188 -18.10 -7.57 10.14
CA TRP A 188 -17.26 -7.39 11.31
C TRP A 188 -17.75 -8.18 12.53
N GLU A 189 -19.06 -8.15 12.79
CA GLU A 189 -19.70 -8.93 13.85
C GLU A 189 -19.58 -10.43 13.63
N ALA A 190 -19.66 -10.89 12.37
CA ALA A 190 -19.53 -12.30 12.01
C ALA A 190 -18.07 -12.81 12.07
N THR A 191 -17.07 -11.93 12.16
CA THR A 191 -15.67 -12.30 12.33
C THR A 191 -15.38 -12.64 13.80
N PRO A 192 -14.83 -13.83 14.11
CA PRO A 192 -14.49 -14.22 15.49
C PRO A 192 -13.52 -13.25 16.16
N SER A 193 -13.61 -13.12 17.49
CA SER A 193 -12.59 -12.41 18.27
C SER A 193 -11.50 -13.38 18.78
N PRO A 194 -10.25 -12.93 18.98
CA PRO A 194 -9.73 -11.60 18.66
C PRO A 194 -9.64 -11.37 17.14
N LYS A 195 -9.83 -10.13 16.69
CA LYS A 195 -9.83 -9.77 15.27
C LYS A 195 -9.14 -8.43 15.01
N LEU A 196 -8.49 -8.35 13.85
CA LEU A 196 -7.81 -7.15 13.36
C LEU A 196 -8.58 -6.46 12.25
N LEU A 197 -8.43 -5.15 12.08
CA LEU A 197 -8.97 -4.41 10.93
C LEU A 197 -7.91 -3.57 10.22
N ILE A 198 -7.77 -3.78 8.92
CA ILE A 198 -6.80 -3.08 8.08
C ILE A 198 -7.55 -2.19 7.09
N ALA A 199 -7.30 -0.88 7.12
CA ALA A 199 -7.84 0.07 6.15
C ALA A 199 -6.83 0.27 5.01
N VAL A 200 -7.23 -0.09 3.78
CA VAL A 200 -6.35 -0.04 2.60
C VAL A 200 -6.88 0.99 1.60
N GLY A 201 -6.03 1.99 1.33
CA GLY A 201 -6.29 3.05 0.38
C GLY A 201 -6.99 4.27 0.98
N SER A 202 -6.84 5.42 0.32
CA SER A 202 -7.34 6.73 0.78
C SER A 202 -8.86 6.73 1.00
N CYS A 203 -9.62 6.02 0.17
CA CYS A 203 -11.07 5.87 0.31
C CYS A 203 -11.44 5.18 1.63
N ALA A 204 -10.79 4.07 1.98
CA ALA A 204 -11.09 3.37 3.24
C ALA A 204 -10.63 4.16 4.46
N ILE A 205 -9.54 4.91 4.34
CA ILE A 205 -8.96 5.65 5.47
C ILE A 205 -9.72 6.95 5.75
N SER A 206 -10.16 7.67 4.71
CA SER A 206 -10.70 9.03 4.86
C SER A 206 -11.80 9.42 3.87
N GLY A 207 -12.38 8.46 3.14
CA GLY A 207 -13.42 8.68 2.13
C GLY A 207 -12.89 9.05 0.74
N GLY A 208 -11.59 9.39 0.62
CA GLY A 208 -10.96 9.70 -0.65
C GLY A 208 -11.65 10.88 -1.37
N PRO A 209 -11.89 10.79 -2.69
CA PRO A 209 -12.61 11.84 -3.45
C PRO A 209 -14.07 12.05 -3.01
N PHE A 210 -14.66 11.10 -2.28
CA PHE A 210 -16.07 11.15 -1.87
C PHE A 210 -16.28 11.77 -0.50
N ARG A 211 -15.20 12.19 0.18
CA ARG A 211 -15.26 12.71 1.55
C ARG A 211 -16.25 13.88 1.65
N GLY A 212 -17.12 13.84 2.67
CA GLY A 212 -18.11 14.88 2.93
C GLY A 212 -19.41 14.72 2.14
N HIS A 213 -19.50 13.75 1.24
CA HIS A 213 -20.75 13.43 0.56
C HIS A 213 -21.75 12.79 1.56
N PRO A 214 -23.04 13.18 1.57
CA PRO A 214 -24.01 12.73 2.58
C PRO A 214 -24.27 11.20 2.56
N GLU A 215 -24.10 10.58 1.39
CA GLU A 215 -24.30 9.12 1.20
C GLU A 215 -23.05 8.28 1.51
N VAL A 216 -21.96 8.86 2.05
CA VAL A 216 -20.75 8.11 2.42
C VAL A 216 -20.31 8.41 3.84
N HIS A 217 -19.72 7.41 4.50
CA HIS A 217 -19.30 7.50 5.90
C HIS A 217 -17.85 7.93 6.10
N GLY A 218 -17.20 8.48 5.06
CA GLY A 218 -15.82 8.95 5.17
C GLY A 218 -14.78 7.82 5.36
N GLY A 219 -15.11 6.60 4.95
CA GLY A 219 -14.27 5.42 5.13
C GLY A 219 -14.65 4.59 6.36
N VAL A 220 -13.79 3.64 6.72
CA VAL A 220 -14.03 2.71 7.84
C VAL A 220 -13.54 3.25 9.19
N THR A 221 -12.64 4.22 9.18
CA THR A 221 -11.96 4.77 10.37
C THR A 221 -12.93 5.26 11.44
N ASP A 222 -14.04 5.88 11.04
CA ASP A 222 -15.02 6.44 11.97
C ASP A 222 -16.08 5.41 12.41
N LEU A 223 -16.08 4.21 11.82
CA LEU A 223 -17.07 3.16 12.05
C LEU A 223 -16.55 1.99 12.88
N LEU A 224 -15.28 1.62 12.70
CA LEU A 224 -14.69 0.43 13.31
C LEU A 224 -13.24 0.70 13.76
N PRO A 225 -12.74 -0.01 14.79
CA PRO A 225 -11.38 0.17 15.28
C PRO A 225 -10.37 -0.34 14.24
N VAL A 226 -9.62 0.58 13.63
CA VAL A 226 -8.58 0.24 12.65
C VAL A 226 -7.26 -0.04 13.36
N ASP A 227 -6.67 -1.19 13.05
CA ASP A 227 -5.35 -1.63 13.52
C ASP A 227 -4.22 -1.13 12.64
N LEU A 228 -4.42 -1.10 11.33
CA LEU A 228 -3.38 -0.71 10.39
C LEU A 228 -3.96 0.11 9.26
N PHE A 229 -3.32 1.23 8.99
CA PHE A 229 -3.64 2.09 7.87
C PHE A 229 -2.58 1.94 6.80
N ILE A 230 -2.99 1.65 5.57
CA ILE A 230 -2.09 1.51 4.41
C ILE A 230 -2.50 2.55 3.36
N PRO A 231 -1.84 3.72 3.32
CA PRO A 231 -2.23 4.82 2.42
C PRO A 231 -1.84 4.53 0.96
N GLY A 232 -2.65 5.03 0.02
CA GLY A 232 -2.45 4.90 -1.43
C GLY A 232 -3.74 5.06 -2.23
N CYS A 233 -3.67 5.25 -3.55
CA CYS A 233 -4.85 5.32 -4.42
C CYS A 233 -4.58 4.76 -5.85
N PRO A 234 -4.48 3.43 -6.00
CA PRO A 234 -4.38 2.42 -4.94
C PRO A 234 -2.96 2.36 -4.34
N PRO A 235 -2.80 1.80 -3.13
CA PRO A 235 -1.47 1.47 -2.61
C PRO A 235 -0.87 0.33 -3.44
N HIS A 236 0.36 0.53 -3.92
CA HIS A 236 1.07 -0.53 -4.65
C HIS A 236 1.13 -1.81 -3.82
N PRO A 237 1.05 -3.02 -4.42
CA PRO A 237 1.03 -4.28 -3.66
C PRO A 237 2.19 -4.40 -2.66
N ILE A 238 3.38 -3.91 -3.01
CA ILE A 238 4.52 -3.93 -2.09
C ILE A 238 4.33 -3.08 -0.82
N THR A 239 3.59 -1.96 -0.91
CA THR A 239 3.24 -1.11 0.23
C THR A 239 2.26 -1.84 1.15
N ILE A 240 1.30 -2.56 0.57
CA ILE A 240 0.38 -3.41 1.34
C ILE A 240 1.15 -4.52 2.05
N LEU A 241 2.02 -5.23 1.32
CA LEU A 241 2.82 -6.31 1.86
C LEU A 241 3.75 -5.84 2.98
N ASP A 242 4.47 -4.73 2.80
CA ASP A 242 5.32 -4.13 3.84
C ASP A 242 4.51 -3.78 5.09
N GLY A 243 3.33 -3.17 4.94
CA GLY A 243 2.44 -2.87 6.07
C GLY A 243 2.04 -4.12 6.85
N LEU A 244 1.64 -5.19 6.15
CA LEU A 244 1.27 -6.46 6.79
C LEU A 244 2.47 -7.14 7.48
N LEU A 245 3.67 -7.10 6.89
CA LEU A 245 4.86 -7.67 7.51
C LEU A 245 5.32 -6.88 8.74
N ARG A 246 5.20 -5.55 8.71
CA ARG A 246 5.47 -4.67 9.87
C ARG A 246 4.53 -4.97 11.02
N LEU A 247 3.24 -5.12 10.73
CA LEU A 247 2.22 -5.48 11.70
C LEU A 247 2.60 -6.77 12.46
N LEU A 248 3.18 -7.74 11.77
CA LEU A 248 3.64 -9.02 12.34
C LEU A 248 5.04 -8.95 12.99
N GLY A 249 5.74 -7.82 12.89
CA GLY A 249 7.11 -7.65 13.37
C GLY A 249 8.14 -8.42 12.55
N ARG A 250 7.92 -8.57 11.23
CA ARG A 250 8.73 -9.38 10.30
C ARG A 250 9.58 -8.56 9.33
N GLN A 251 9.77 -7.28 9.61
CA GLN A 251 10.57 -6.35 8.80
C GLN A 251 12.03 -6.80 8.55
N ASN A 252 12.60 -7.64 9.43
CA ASN A 252 14.03 -8.01 9.40
C ASN A 252 14.32 -9.52 9.35
N THR A 253 13.30 -10.40 9.26
CA THR A 253 13.45 -11.80 9.72
C THR A 253 13.22 -12.90 8.70
N LEU A 254 13.18 -12.63 7.39
CA LEU A 254 12.86 -13.69 6.44
C LEU A 254 14.12 -14.45 5.97
N PRO A 255 14.17 -15.80 6.12
CA PRO A 255 15.31 -16.61 5.72
C PRO A 255 15.61 -16.42 4.23
N GLN A 256 16.89 -16.30 3.91
CA GLN A 256 17.36 -16.24 2.53
C GLN A 256 16.94 -17.52 1.78
N PRO A 257 16.39 -17.43 0.55
CA PRO A 257 16.27 -18.62 -0.28
C PRO A 257 17.67 -19.22 -0.45
N ARG A 258 17.81 -20.55 -0.29
CA ARG A 258 19.08 -21.24 -0.54
C ARG A 258 19.56 -20.83 -1.94
N LYS A 259 20.75 -20.22 -2.03
CA LYS A 259 21.37 -19.86 -3.30
C LYS A 259 21.49 -21.11 -4.17
N GLY A 260 20.57 -21.27 -5.13
CA GLY A 260 20.86 -22.04 -6.33
C GLY A 260 21.96 -21.32 -7.11
N PRO A 261 22.76 -22.02 -7.91
CA PRO A 261 23.95 -21.44 -8.53
C PRO A 261 23.58 -20.22 -9.38
N GLU A 262 24.05 -19.04 -8.96
CA GLU A 262 23.98 -17.79 -9.72
C GLU A 262 24.80 -17.96 -11.00
N LYS A 263 24.14 -17.98 -12.17
CA LYS A 263 24.84 -17.73 -13.44
C LYS A 263 24.76 -16.22 -13.75
N PRO A 264 25.89 -15.59 -14.10
CA PRO A 264 25.92 -14.17 -14.43
C PRO A 264 25.11 -13.89 -15.69
N ILE A 265 24.26 -12.86 -15.64
CA ILE A 265 23.50 -12.35 -16.77
C ILE A 265 24.49 -11.62 -17.68
N THR A 266 25.00 -12.29 -18.72
CA THR A 266 25.75 -11.64 -19.79
C THR A 266 24.78 -10.92 -20.73
N SER A 267 24.94 -9.62 -20.85
CA SER A 267 24.18 -8.77 -21.77
C SER A 267 24.55 -9.10 -23.22
N THR A 268 23.74 -9.89 -23.92
CA THR A 268 23.92 -10.08 -25.36
C THR A 268 23.27 -8.92 -26.11
N ARG A 269 24.13 -8.14 -26.79
CA ARG A 269 23.80 -7.03 -27.68
C ARG A 269 22.77 -7.46 -28.72
N ILE A 270 21.68 -6.70 -28.86
CA ILE A 270 20.77 -6.80 -29.99
C ILE A 270 21.46 -6.15 -31.19
N THR A 271 22.07 -6.95 -32.06
CA THR A 271 22.48 -6.51 -33.40
C THR A 271 21.25 -6.50 -34.31
N SER A 272 20.88 -5.31 -34.79
CA SER A 272 19.88 -5.12 -35.83
C SER A 272 20.33 -5.76 -37.14
N THR A 273 19.61 -6.75 -37.64
CA THR A 273 19.71 -7.17 -39.04
C THR A 273 18.71 -6.37 -39.86
N LYS A 274 19.25 -5.47 -40.71
CA LYS A 274 18.55 -4.83 -41.81
C LYS A 274 18.12 -5.89 -42.83
N SER A 275 16.84 -5.90 -43.19
CA SER A 275 16.33 -6.53 -44.38
C SER A 275 16.30 -5.48 -45.51
N ASN A 276 17.29 -5.51 -46.41
CA ASN A 276 17.18 -4.90 -47.73
C ASN A 276 16.96 -6.01 -48.73
N GLY A 277 15.79 -6.00 -49.37
CA GLY A 277 15.55 -6.65 -50.65
C GLY A 277 15.69 -5.62 -51.76
N VAL A 278 16.26 -6.09 -52.87
CA VAL A 278 16.65 -5.42 -54.13
C VAL A 278 17.99 -4.69 -54.06
#